data_AF-A0A386HKN0-F1
#
_entry.id   AF-A0A386HKN0-F1
#
_cell.length_a   1.000
_cell.length_b   1.000
_cell.length_c   1.000
_cell.angle_alpha   90.00
_cell.angle_beta   90.00
_cell.angle_gamma   90.00
#
_symmetry.space_group_name_H-M   'P 1'
#
loop_
_entity.id
_entity.type
_entity.pdbx_description
1 polymer ?
#
loop_
_entity_poly.entity_id
_entity_poly.type
_entity_poly.pdbx_seq_one_letter_code
_entity_poly.pdbx_strand_id
1 'polypeptide(L)'
;MSGKKKTILYKNGRIETLSFMPQYRFIKKVEFTSERVEDKTMKGQWRKLNAKIIEVSFSQKVPVEYYKQVSKNKIIRLDNNQKELNSLYAPYFTFERKSEKMHFTVHHKK
;
A
#
# COMPACT_ATOMS: atom_id res chain seq x y z
N MET A 1 -25.36 -0.73 -32.81
CA MET A 1 -25.55 0.33 -31.78
C MET A 1 -24.45 0.20 -30.72
N SER A 2 -23.54 1.16 -30.64
CA SER A 2 -22.38 1.18 -29.72
C SER A 2 -22.77 1.86 -28.41
N GLY A 3 -23.00 1.07 -27.35
CA GLY A 3 -23.41 1.54 -26.03
C GLY A 3 -22.23 1.84 -25.12
N LYS A 4 -21.66 3.04 -25.25
CA LYS A 4 -20.88 3.82 -24.26
C LYS A 4 -20.22 3.02 -23.11
N LYS A 5 -18.91 2.82 -23.21
CA LYS A 5 -18.02 2.47 -22.08
C LYS A 5 -18.22 3.52 -20.96
N LYS A 6 -18.84 3.13 -19.85
CA LYS A 6 -18.89 3.96 -18.65
C LYS A 6 -17.49 4.00 -18.04
N THR A 7 -16.74 5.06 -18.32
CA THR A 7 -15.54 5.43 -17.56
C THR A 7 -15.99 5.82 -16.17
N ILE A 8 -15.89 4.91 -15.20
CA ILE A 8 -16.20 5.24 -13.81
C ILE A 8 -14.96 5.92 -13.22
N LEU A 9 -15.07 7.24 -13.06
CA LEU A 9 -14.09 8.10 -12.39
C LEU A 9 -14.30 7.95 -10.87
N TYR A 10 -13.40 7.28 -10.15
CA TYR A 10 -13.48 7.21 -8.68
C TYR A 10 -12.60 8.30 -8.05
N LYS A 11 -13.26 9.37 -7.56
CA LYS A 11 -12.67 10.37 -6.67
C LYS A 11 -12.60 9.76 -5.25
N ASN A 12 -11.39 9.49 -4.75
CA ASN A 12 -11.02 9.07 -3.37
C ASN A 12 -11.43 7.64 -2.92
N GLY A 13 -10.80 6.58 -3.45
CA GLY A 13 -11.35 5.21 -3.44
C GLY A 13 -10.77 4.14 -2.51
N ARG A 14 -9.87 4.43 -1.55
CA ARG A 14 -9.45 3.51 -0.44
C ARG A 14 -8.41 4.15 0.48
N ILE A 15 -8.33 3.70 1.72
CA ILE A 15 -7.28 4.01 2.70
C ILE A 15 -6.50 2.73 2.98
N GLU A 16 -5.18 2.76 2.83
CA GLU A 16 -4.31 1.64 3.17
C GLU A 16 -3.53 1.94 4.45
N THR A 17 -3.63 1.03 5.42
CA THR A 17 -2.84 1.06 6.66
C THR A 17 -1.90 -0.14 6.70
N LEU A 18 -0.59 0.13 6.87
CA LEU A 18 0.46 -0.88 6.92
C LEU A 18 1.02 -0.99 8.35
N SER A 19 1.17 -2.22 8.84
CA SER A 19 1.71 -2.51 10.16
C SER A 19 2.81 -3.57 10.06
N PHE A 20 4.05 -3.13 10.24
CA PHE A 20 5.23 -3.99 10.35
C PHE A 20 5.40 -4.36 11.82
N MET A 21 5.21 -5.62 12.18
CA MET A 21 5.27 -6.10 13.56
C MET A 21 6.59 -6.84 13.84
N PRO A 22 6.97 -7.01 15.12
CA PRO A 22 8.06 -7.91 15.50
C PRO A 22 7.86 -9.34 14.97
N GLN A 23 8.94 -10.11 14.92
CA GLN A 23 8.97 -11.48 14.38
C GLN A 23 8.56 -11.56 12.91
N TYR A 24 8.93 -10.54 12.11
CA TYR A 24 8.71 -10.53 10.67
C TYR A 24 7.24 -10.64 10.25
N ARG A 25 6.29 -10.28 11.12
CA ARG A 25 4.85 -10.33 10.80
C ARG A 25 4.35 -9.02 10.19
N PHE A 26 3.49 -9.12 9.20
CA PHE A 26 2.94 -7.97 8.49
C PHE A 26 1.42 -8.02 8.46
N ILE A 27 0.78 -6.86 8.67
CA ILE A 27 -0.66 -6.68 8.52
C ILE A 27 -0.91 -5.47 7.63
N LYS A 28 -1.77 -5.64 6.62
CA LYS A 28 -2.28 -4.58 5.76
C LYS A 28 -3.79 -4.53 5.85
N LYS A 29 -4.31 -3.35 6.19
CA LYS A 29 -5.75 -3.06 6.16
C LYS A 29 -6.04 -2.13 4.99
N VAL A 30 -7.08 -2.43 4.24
CA VAL A 30 -7.57 -1.62 3.12
C VAL A 30 -9.02 -1.30 3.43
N GLU A 31 -9.29 -0.04 3.72
CA GLU A 31 -10.62 0.48 4.03
C GLU A 31 -11.17 1.17 2.79
N PHE A 32 -12.37 0.80 2.35
CA PHE A 32 -12.99 1.41 1.17
C PHE A 32 -13.97 2.49 1.58
N THR A 33 -13.90 3.65 0.93
CA THR A 33 -14.82 4.78 1.15
C THR A 33 -16.21 4.55 0.54
N SER A 34 -16.42 3.43 -0.13
CA SER A 34 -17.67 3.04 -0.78
C SER A 34 -18.30 1.88 -0.04
N GLU A 35 -19.56 2.03 0.37
CA GLU A 35 -20.34 0.99 1.08
C GLU A 35 -20.54 -0.30 0.26
N ARG A 36 -20.24 -0.26 -1.05
CA ARG A 36 -20.36 -1.43 -1.95
C ARG A 36 -19.16 -2.39 -1.91
N VAL A 37 -18.09 -2.04 -1.19
CA VAL A 37 -16.87 -2.84 -1.14
C VAL A 37 -16.48 -3.05 0.31
N GLU A 38 -16.40 -4.31 0.73
CA GLU A 38 -15.95 -4.65 2.08
C GLU A 38 -14.46 -4.37 2.28
N ASP A 39 -14.14 -3.92 3.50
CA ASP A 39 -12.78 -3.73 3.95
C ASP A 39 -11.98 -5.03 3.93
N LYS A 40 -10.70 -4.93 3.60
CA LYS A 40 -9.81 -6.11 3.49
C LYS A 40 -8.70 -6.03 4.49
N THR A 41 -8.49 -7.13 5.22
CA THR A 41 -7.31 -7.33 6.06
C THR A 41 -6.47 -8.47 5.50
N MET A 42 -5.23 -8.18 5.13
CA MET A 42 -4.25 -9.14 4.64
C MET A 42 -3.16 -9.33 5.70
N LYS A 43 -2.78 -10.58 5.95
CA LYS A 43 -1.71 -10.95 6.87
C LYS A 43 -0.59 -11.60 6.09
N GLY A 44 0.64 -11.34 6.51
CA GLY A 44 1.83 -11.79 5.79
C GLY A 44 3.07 -11.76 6.64
N GLN A 45 4.19 -11.94 5.96
CA GLN A 45 5.53 -11.76 6.51
C GLN A 45 6.23 -10.62 5.79
N TRP A 46 7.19 -9.99 6.48
CA TRP A 46 8.05 -8.99 5.88
C TRP A 46 9.51 -9.30 6.16
N ARG A 47 10.40 -8.94 5.24
CA ARG A 47 11.84 -8.99 5.43
C ARG A 47 12.52 -7.81 4.75
N LYS A 48 13.71 -7.46 5.22
CA LYS A 48 14.58 -6.51 4.50
C LYS A 48 15.38 -7.27 3.46
N LEU A 49 15.28 -6.89 2.18
CA LEU A 49 16.15 -7.40 1.13
C LEU A 49 17.51 -6.71 1.14
N ASN A 50 17.53 -5.44 1.52
CA ASN A 50 18.74 -4.65 1.75
C ASN A 50 18.45 -3.50 2.73
N ALA A 51 19.40 -2.56 2.87
CA ALA A 51 19.28 -1.43 3.80
C ALA A 51 18.03 -0.55 3.56
N LYS A 52 17.49 -0.52 2.35
CA LYS A 52 16.38 0.37 1.95
C LYS A 52 15.15 -0.38 1.43
N ILE A 53 15.24 -1.63 1.02
CA ILE A 53 14.12 -2.38 0.41
C ILE A 53 13.53 -3.38 1.40
N ILE A 54 12.20 -3.31 1.55
CA ILE A 54 11.38 -4.23 2.33
C ILE A 54 10.53 -5.04 1.35
N GLU A 55 10.56 -6.36 1.51
CA GLU A 55 9.68 -7.28 0.81
C GLU A 55 8.59 -7.74 1.77
N VAL A 56 7.35 -7.81 1.26
CA VAL A 56 6.18 -8.31 1.97
C VAL A 56 5.58 -9.46 1.17
N SER A 57 5.51 -10.64 1.79
CA SER A 57 4.82 -11.80 1.26
C SER A 57 3.53 -12.03 2.06
N PHE A 58 2.46 -12.44 1.39
CA PHE A 58 1.19 -12.75 2.03
C PHE A 58 0.94 -14.26 1.96
N SER A 59 0.19 -14.81 2.92
CA SER A 59 -0.11 -16.25 2.97
C SER A 59 -1.11 -16.72 1.90
N GLN A 60 -1.79 -15.80 1.24
CA GLN A 60 -2.76 -16.06 0.17
C GLN A 60 -2.11 -15.81 -1.20
N LYS A 61 -2.75 -16.20 -2.31
CA LYS A 61 -2.30 -15.96 -3.71
C LYS A 61 -2.24 -14.47 -4.11
N VAL A 62 -1.75 -13.64 -3.21
CA VAL A 62 -1.54 -12.21 -3.35
C VAL A 62 -0.10 -12.01 -3.78
N PRO A 63 0.15 -11.17 -4.81
CA PRO A 63 1.49 -10.84 -5.23
C PRO A 63 2.33 -10.29 -4.07
N VAL A 64 3.63 -10.59 -4.10
CA VAL A 64 4.62 -9.96 -3.23
C VAL A 64 4.61 -8.45 -3.45
N GLU A 65 4.68 -7.69 -2.36
CA GLU A 65 4.77 -6.23 -2.41
C GLU A 65 6.17 -5.77 -1.97
N TYR A 66 6.71 -4.76 -2.65
CA TYR A 66 8.01 -4.18 -2.33
C TYR A 66 7.86 -2.73 -1.88
N TYR A 67 8.64 -2.33 -0.90
CA TYR A 67 8.64 -0.98 -0.35
C TYR A 67 10.06 -0.46 -0.20
N LYS A 68 10.30 0.80 -0.59
CA LYS A 68 11.54 1.53 -0.36
C LYS A 68 11.39 2.43 0.86
N GLN A 69 12.27 2.26 1.83
CA GLN A 69 12.41 3.17 2.96
C GLN A 69 13.19 4.41 2.51
N VAL A 70 12.50 5.56 2.48
CA VAL A 70 13.09 6.85 2.11
C VAL A 70 13.48 7.67 3.34
N SER A 71 12.84 7.43 4.49
CA SER A 71 13.26 7.98 5.78
C SER A 71 12.79 7.09 6.94
N LYS A 72 13.11 7.47 8.20
CA LYS A 72 12.62 6.78 9.41
C LYS A 72 11.09 6.67 9.46
N ASN A 73 10.39 7.65 8.88
CA ASN A 73 8.95 7.81 8.98
C ASN A 73 8.25 7.73 7.62
N LYS A 74 8.94 7.32 6.55
CA LYS A 74 8.37 7.35 5.21
C LYS A 74 8.87 6.19 4.35
N ILE A 75 7.93 5.53 3.71
CA ILE A 75 8.19 4.45 2.75
C ILE A 75 7.37 4.66 1.47
N ILE A 76 7.84 4.12 0.35
CA ILE A 76 7.17 4.20 -0.94
C ILE A 76 6.99 2.77 -1.47
N ARG A 77 5.79 2.41 -1.91
CA ARG A 77 5.56 1.13 -2.59
C ARG A 77 6.17 1.16 -3.99
N LEU A 78 6.90 0.11 -4.31
CA LEU A 78 7.55 -0.12 -5.60
C LEU A 78 6.69 -1.03 -6.49
N ASP A 79 7.04 -1.10 -7.77
CA ASP A 79 6.51 -2.10 -8.67
C ASP A 79 7.09 -3.51 -8.39
N ASN A 80 6.64 -4.50 -9.16
CA ASN A 80 7.09 -5.89 -9.02
C ASN A 80 8.57 -6.09 -9.40
N ASN A 81 9.18 -5.13 -10.10
CA ASN A 81 10.59 -5.11 -10.49
C ASN A 81 11.43 -4.25 -9.52
N GLN A 82 10.89 -3.87 -8.37
CA GLN A 82 11.54 -3.03 -7.35
C GLN A 82 11.92 -1.62 -7.87
N LYS A 83 11.20 -1.11 -8.87
CA LYS A 83 11.33 0.27 -9.38
C LYS A 83 10.27 1.17 -8.77
N GLU A 84 10.61 2.44 -8.63
CA GLU A 84 9.62 3.45 -8.22
C GLU A 84 8.56 3.60 -9.30
N LEU A 85 7.31 3.79 -8.86
CA LEU A 85 6.21 4.07 -9.76
C LEU A 85 6.42 5.45 -10.41
N ASN A 86 5.81 5.66 -11.58
CA ASN A 86 5.86 6.95 -12.27
C ASN A 86 5.48 8.08 -11.31
N SER A 87 6.20 9.22 -11.39
CA SER A 87 6.08 10.35 -10.48
C SER A 87 4.65 10.89 -10.35
N LEU A 88 3.83 10.76 -11.41
CA LEU A 88 2.41 11.11 -11.38
C LEU A 88 1.62 10.30 -10.34
N TYR A 89 2.02 9.04 -10.10
CA TYR A 89 1.33 8.13 -9.19
C TYR A 89 2.06 7.95 -7.86
N ALA A 90 3.33 8.32 -7.75
CA ALA A 90 4.15 8.15 -6.55
C ALA A 90 3.50 8.69 -5.25
N PRO A 91 2.81 9.85 -5.24
CA PRO A 91 2.12 10.34 -4.04
C PRO A 91 1.03 9.38 -3.53
N TYR A 92 0.40 8.61 -4.43
CA TYR A 92 -0.66 7.67 -4.06
C TYR A 92 -0.13 6.36 -3.46
N PHE A 93 1.19 6.15 -3.50
CA PHE A 93 1.85 4.93 -3.03
C PHE A 93 2.93 5.24 -1.99
N THR A 94 2.87 6.44 -1.41
CA THR A 94 3.78 6.92 -0.38
C THR A 94 3.09 6.89 0.97
N PHE A 95 3.72 6.23 1.94
CA PHE A 95 3.18 6.00 3.27
C PHE A 95 4.01 6.75 4.31
N GLU A 96 3.34 7.51 5.18
CA GLU A 96 3.99 8.27 6.27
C GLU A 96 3.57 7.75 7.64
N ARG A 97 4.53 7.65 8.56
CA ARG A 97 4.37 7.06 9.89
C ARG A 97 3.58 8.01 10.77
N LYS A 98 2.37 7.61 11.14
CA LYS A 98 1.56 8.23 12.18
C LYS A 98 1.97 7.68 13.55
N SER A 99 2.92 8.35 14.21
CA SER A 99 3.35 8.15 15.62
C SER A 99 4.22 6.91 15.95
N GLU A 100 4.68 6.83 17.20
CA GLU A 100 5.72 5.88 17.68
C GLU A 100 5.35 4.40 17.56
N LYS A 101 4.07 4.05 17.43
CA LYS A 101 3.62 2.73 16.97
C LYS A 101 3.52 2.76 15.45
N MET A 102 4.16 1.81 14.75
CA MET A 102 4.27 1.75 13.27
C MET A 102 2.90 1.66 12.56
N HIS A 103 2.19 2.78 12.52
CA HIS A 103 0.98 3.00 11.75
C HIS A 103 1.35 3.95 10.62
N PHE A 104 0.92 3.66 9.41
CA PHE A 104 1.04 4.57 8.29
C PHE A 104 -0.33 4.73 7.66
N THR A 105 -0.76 5.96 7.34
CA THR A 105 -2.07 6.23 6.71
C THR A 105 -1.87 7.23 5.59
N VAL A 106 -2.35 6.90 4.39
CA VAL A 106 -2.33 7.82 3.24
C VAL A 106 -3.69 8.47 3.09
N HIS A 107 -3.67 9.80 2.92
CA HIS A 107 -4.83 10.60 2.57
C HIS A 107 -4.66 11.08 1.14
N HIS A 108 -5.47 10.58 0.21
CA HIS A 108 -5.49 11.10 -1.16
C HIS A 108 -6.33 12.38 -1.17
N LYS A 109 -5.68 13.54 -1.23
CA LYS A 109 -6.31 14.82 -1.61
C LYS A 109 -6.06 15.08 -3.10
N LYS A 110 -7.04 15.77 -3.69
CA LYS A 110 -7.25 16.00 -5.13
C LYS A 110 -6.05 16.63 -5.84
#